data_AF-A0A5J4TLR4-F1
#
_entry.id   AF-A0A5J4TLR4-F1
#
_cell.length_a   1.000
_cell.length_b   1.000
_cell.length_c   1.000
_cell.angle_alpha   90.00
_cell.angle_beta   90.00
_cell.angle_gamma   90.00
#
_symmetry.space_group_name_H-M   'P 1'
#
loop_
_entity.id
_entity.type
_entity.pdbx_description
1 polymer ?
#
loop_
_entity_poly.entity_id
_entity_poly.type
_entity_poly.pdbx_seq_one_letter_code
_entity_poly.pdbx_strand_id
1 'polypeptide(L)'
;FLTSYVSEYWKQKYIESFISVSGPYGGVVESFSYLLAPRKWIVPGVTPHESFKSLKYVAPFYWLLPNKYGFDEDNDIIAEIPSLNITITPKNQSWVFESTGRLDQLKAANHVKDIRNQLHNPPHIKTHVFICTGVPTISKILFNASYEQYNIQWWNTEGVDIMSDGDNTVTAKSLRVPYQWIKAQEQPVIIRELAGPDHSGILNDKKFKFELRSILLGMEQDEEGETEL
;
A
#
# COMPACT_ATOMS: atom_id res chain seq x y z
N PHE A 1 -8.01 13.21 -6.36
CA PHE A 1 -8.42 14.64 -6.21
C PHE A 1 -7.38 15.57 -6.82
N LEU A 2 -6.20 15.74 -6.22
CA LEU A 2 -5.16 16.66 -6.71
C LEU A 2 -4.60 16.31 -8.12
N THR A 3 -4.67 15.03 -8.48
CA THR A 3 -4.08 14.50 -9.72
C THR A 3 -5.03 14.55 -10.93
N SER A 4 -6.34 14.73 -10.72
CA SER A 4 -7.33 14.53 -11.79
C SER A 4 -8.66 15.29 -11.64
N TYR A 5 -8.96 15.85 -10.46
CA TYR A 5 -10.27 16.45 -10.18
C TYR A 5 -10.26 17.98 -10.18
N VAL A 6 -9.17 18.60 -9.73
CA VAL A 6 -9.01 20.07 -9.69
C VAL A 6 -8.05 20.55 -10.77
N SER A 7 -8.26 21.76 -11.28
CA SER A 7 -7.38 22.35 -12.31
C SER A 7 -6.04 22.81 -11.75
N GLU A 8 -5.03 22.88 -12.62
CA GLU A 8 -3.70 23.41 -12.27
C GLU A 8 -3.78 24.83 -11.71
N TYR A 9 -4.57 25.71 -12.36
CA TYR A 9 -4.80 27.07 -11.87
C TYR A 9 -5.36 27.09 -10.44
N TRP A 10 -6.31 26.21 -10.13
CA TRP A 10 -6.87 26.12 -8.78
C TRP A 10 -5.81 25.66 -7.78
N LYS A 11 -5.02 24.64 -8.12
CA LYS A 11 -3.94 24.14 -7.25
C LYS A 11 -2.90 25.21 -6.95
N GLN A 12 -2.42 25.91 -7.97
CA GLN A 12 -1.45 26.99 -7.82
C GLN A 12 -2.00 28.15 -6.98
N LYS A 13 -3.31 28.40 -7.02
CA LYS A 13 -3.95 29.48 -6.25
C LYS A 13 -4.20 29.14 -4.79
N TYR A 14 -4.51 27.87 -4.48
CA TYR A 14 -5.05 27.50 -3.17
C TYR A 14 -4.21 26.49 -2.38
N ILE A 15 -3.22 25.85 -3.01
CA ILE A 15 -2.43 24.81 -2.38
C ILE A 15 -0.96 25.23 -2.33
N GLU A 16 -0.49 25.53 -1.12
CA GLU A 16 0.92 25.84 -0.85
C GLU A 16 1.81 24.59 -1.07
N SER A 17 1.43 23.48 -0.42
CA SER A 17 2.10 22.21 -0.56
C SER A 17 1.20 21.05 -0.15
N PHE A 18 1.57 19.84 -0.56
CA PHE A 18 0.96 18.59 -0.12
C PHE A 18 1.94 17.80 0.75
N ILE A 19 1.51 17.40 1.94
CA ILE A 19 2.27 16.54 2.83
C ILE A 19 1.59 15.17 2.89
N SER A 20 2.31 14.14 2.44
CA SER A 20 1.88 12.76 2.55
C SER A 20 2.70 12.01 3.60
N VAL A 21 2.03 11.17 4.37
CA VAL A 21 2.63 10.39 5.46
C VAL A 21 2.21 8.94 5.27
N SER A 22 3.17 8.06 5.01
CA SER A 22 2.98 6.62 4.81
C SER A 22 1.89 6.25 3.79
N GLY A 23 1.83 6.99 2.67
CA GLY A 23 0.82 6.76 1.63
C GLY A 23 0.98 5.41 0.91
N PRO A 24 -0.07 4.54 0.86
CA PRO A 24 -0.01 3.22 0.21
C PRO A 24 -0.20 3.31 -1.32
N TYR A 25 0.66 4.06 -2.00
CA TYR A 25 0.51 4.39 -3.42
C TYR A 25 0.52 3.18 -4.36
N GLY A 26 1.35 2.17 -4.06
CA GLY A 26 1.42 0.92 -4.81
C GLY A 26 0.34 -0.12 -4.44
N GLY A 27 -0.54 0.20 -3.49
CA GLY A 27 -1.43 -0.75 -2.85
C GLY A 27 -0.74 -1.58 -1.76
N VAL A 28 -1.48 -2.49 -1.14
CA VAL A 28 -1.08 -3.23 0.06
C VAL A 28 -1.46 -4.70 -0.08
N VAL A 29 -0.51 -5.61 0.10
CA VAL A 29 -0.76 -7.06 0.05
C VAL A 29 -1.70 -7.49 1.17
N GLU A 30 -1.65 -6.83 2.33
CA GLU A 30 -2.60 -7.05 3.42
C GLU A 30 -4.05 -6.80 2.98
N SER A 31 -4.33 -5.77 2.16
CA SER A 31 -5.69 -5.55 1.64
C SER A 31 -6.15 -6.71 0.75
N PHE A 32 -5.25 -7.25 -0.06
CA PHE A 32 -5.52 -8.44 -0.85
C PHE A 32 -5.79 -9.66 0.04
N SER A 33 -5.04 -9.81 1.14
CA SER A 33 -5.19 -10.92 2.09
C SER A 33 -6.61 -11.04 2.68
N TYR A 34 -7.21 -9.91 3.08
CA TYR A 34 -8.58 -9.87 3.62
C TYR A 34 -9.66 -10.21 2.58
N LEU A 35 -9.35 -10.03 1.29
CA LEU A 35 -10.24 -10.37 0.18
C LEU A 35 -10.01 -11.80 -0.32
N LEU A 36 -8.85 -12.38 -0.07
CA LEU A 36 -8.40 -13.67 -0.58
C LEU A 36 -9.00 -14.85 0.18
N ALA A 37 -8.89 -14.83 1.51
CA ALA A 37 -9.28 -15.93 2.41
C ALA A 37 -9.64 -15.41 3.83
N PRO A 38 -10.22 -16.24 4.72
CA PRO A 38 -10.37 -15.93 6.14
C PRO A 38 -9.06 -15.45 6.75
N ARG A 39 -9.10 -14.32 7.47
CA ARG A 39 -7.91 -13.76 8.11
C ARG A 39 -8.28 -13.01 9.37
N LYS A 40 -7.50 -13.21 10.43
CA LYS A 40 -7.71 -12.48 11.68
C LYS A 40 -7.53 -10.97 11.48
N TRP A 41 -8.59 -10.21 11.71
CA TRP A 41 -8.50 -8.75 11.78
C TRP A 41 -8.07 -8.29 13.18
N ILE A 42 -7.57 -7.06 13.28
CA ILE A 42 -7.04 -6.46 14.52
C ILE A 42 -8.09 -6.34 15.64
N VAL A 43 -9.38 -6.45 15.32
CA VAL A 43 -10.48 -6.32 16.30
C VAL A 43 -10.50 -7.53 17.25
N PRO A 44 -10.33 -7.31 18.57
CA PRO A 44 -10.40 -8.38 19.57
C PRO A 44 -11.75 -9.11 19.51
N GLY A 45 -11.73 -10.43 19.68
CA GLY A 45 -12.93 -11.26 19.67
C GLY A 45 -13.50 -11.63 18.29
N VAL A 46 -13.12 -10.95 17.20
CA VAL A 46 -13.61 -11.28 15.85
C VAL A 46 -12.81 -12.43 15.23
N THR A 47 -13.44 -13.51 14.82
CA THR A 47 -12.75 -14.65 14.18
C THR A 47 -12.28 -14.32 12.76
N PRO A 48 -11.35 -15.10 12.17
CA PRO A 48 -10.94 -14.94 10.77
C PRO A 48 -12.10 -15.03 9.77
N HIS A 49 -13.08 -15.90 10.05
CA HIS A 49 -14.25 -16.09 9.20
C HIS A 49 -15.23 -14.92 9.28
N GLU A 50 -15.49 -14.42 10.48
CA GLU A 50 -16.30 -13.21 10.67
C GLU A 50 -15.65 -11.99 10.03
N SER A 51 -14.32 -11.88 10.15
CA SER A 51 -13.54 -10.84 9.49
C SER A 51 -13.76 -10.91 7.97
N PHE A 52 -13.54 -12.06 7.35
CA PHE A 52 -13.72 -12.22 5.90
C PHE A 52 -15.16 -11.97 5.43
N LYS A 53 -16.17 -12.41 6.19
CA LYS A 53 -17.58 -12.16 5.88
C LYS A 53 -17.92 -10.67 5.81
N SER A 54 -17.28 -9.86 6.65
CA SER A 54 -17.53 -8.42 6.73
C SER A 54 -16.62 -7.62 5.79
N LEU A 55 -15.32 -7.88 5.82
CA LEU A 55 -14.30 -7.09 5.11
C LEU A 55 -14.39 -7.26 3.58
N LYS A 56 -14.92 -8.37 3.07
CA LYS A 56 -15.15 -8.54 1.62
C LYS A 56 -16.12 -7.53 1.00
N TYR A 57 -16.88 -6.78 1.81
CA TYR A 57 -17.77 -5.71 1.36
C TYR A 57 -17.19 -4.31 1.55
N VAL A 58 -15.97 -4.19 2.10
CA VAL A 58 -15.33 -2.91 2.39
C VAL A 58 -14.56 -2.43 1.16
N ALA A 59 -15.13 -1.45 0.45
CA ALA A 59 -14.62 -0.92 -0.80
C ALA A 59 -13.13 -0.48 -0.76
N PRO A 60 -12.61 0.15 0.32
CA PRO A 60 -11.19 0.49 0.42
C PRO A 60 -10.20 -0.65 0.17
N PHE A 61 -10.50 -1.90 0.56
CA PHE A 61 -9.58 -3.02 0.31
C PHE A 61 -9.42 -3.33 -1.18
N TYR A 62 -10.47 -3.10 -1.97
CA TYR A 62 -10.39 -3.26 -3.43
C TYR A 62 -9.57 -2.15 -4.08
N TRP A 63 -9.73 -0.91 -3.58
CA TRP A 63 -8.96 0.23 -4.09
C TRP A 63 -7.47 0.11 -3.77
N LEU A 64 -7.15 -0.40 -2.58
CA LEU A 64 -5.77 -0.59 -2.09
C LEU A 64 -5.12 -1.90 -2.54
N LEU A 65 -5.72 -2.64 -3.48
CA LEU A 65 -5.08 -3.83 -4.04
C LEU A 65 -3.72 -3.50 -4.68
N PRO A 66 -2.74 -4.42 -4.66
CA PRO A 66 -1.46 -4.24 -5.33
C PRO A 66 -1.63 -3.84 -6.80
N ASN A 67 -0.82 -2.86 -7.23
CA ASN A 67 -0.89 -2.28 -8.57
C ASN A 67 0.50 -2.15 -9.21
N LYS A 68 0.51 -1.90 -10.53
CA LYS A 68 1.72 -1.84 -11.37
C LYS A 68 2.70 -0.70 -11.05
N TYR A 69 2.33 0.25 -10.19
CA TYR A 69 3.20 1.38 -9.83
C TYR A 69 4.14 1.02 -8.69
N GLY A 70 3.64 0.23 -7.72
CA GLY A 70 4.45 -0.26 -6.61
C GLY A 70 5.08 -1.63 -6.87
N PHE A 71 4.53 -2.43 -7.79
CA PHE A 71 4.94 -3.81 -7.99
C PHE A 71 5.21 -4.09 -9.46
N ASP A 72 6.17 -4.98 -9.73
CA ASP A 72 6.34 -5.59 -11.04
C ASP A 72 5.18 -6.56 -11.28
N GLU A 73 4.27 -6.21 -12.19
CA GLU A 73 3.02 -6.95 -12.37
C GLU A 73 3.21 -8.37 -12.93
N ASP A 74 4.37 -8.66 -13.53
CA ASP A 74 4.71 -9.96 -14.10
C ASP A 74 5.59 -10.80 -13.17
N ASN A 75 6.45 -10.17 -12.36
CA ASN A 75 7.44 -10.87 -11.55
C ASN A 75 7.17 -10.86 -10.03
N ASP A 76 6.48 -9.85 -9.50
CA ASP A 76 6.20 -9.79 -8.06
C ASP A 76 5.03 -10.70 -7.68
N ILE A 77 5.35 -11.77 -6.95
CA ILE A 77 4.38 -12.73 -6.43
C ILE A 77 3.80 -12.20 -5.12
N ILE A 78 2.49 -11.95 -5.10
CA ILE A 78 1.73 -11.47 -3.93
C ILE A 78 0.98 -12.60 -3.20
N ALA A 79 0.73 -13.73 -3.88
CA ALA A 79 0.28 -14.96 -3.23
C ALA A 79 0.74 -16.20 -3.99
N GLU A 80 0.87 -17.33 -3.30
CA GLU A 80 1.34 -18.59 -3.88
C GLU A 80 0.52 -19.75 -3.32
N ILE A 81 0.09 -20.65 -4.20
CA ILE A 81 -0.72 -21.83 -3.88
C ILE A 81 -0.01 -23.06 -4.49
N PRO A 82 1.01 -23.62 -3.80
CA PRO A 82 1.84 -24.69 -4.36
C PRO A 82 1.04 -25.95 -4.72
N SER A 83 -0.02 -26.25 -3.98
CA SER A 83 -0.89 -27.41 -4.22
C SER A 83 -1.61 -27.37 -5.57
N LEU A 84 -1.73 -26.19 -6.19
CA LEU A 84 -2.30 -26.01 -7.52
C LEU A 84 -1.25 -25.62 -8.57
N ASN A 85 0.02 -25.46 -8.17
CA ASN A 85 1.08 -24.86 -8.99
C ASN A 85 0.69 -23.46 -9.53
N ILE A 86 0.13 -22.61 -8.65
CA ILE A 86 -0.36 -21.28 -9.01
C ILE A 86 0.36 -20.19 -8.22
N THR A 87 0.80 -19.16 -8.94
CA THR A 87 1.32 -17.91 -8.39
C THR A 87 0.42 -16.75 -8.79
N ILE A 88 0.13 -15.87 -7.84
CA ILE A 88 -0.65 -14.66 -8.04
C ILE A 88 0.26 -13.45 -8.02
N THR A 89 0.15 -12.62 -9.05
CA THR A 89 0.81 -11.34 -9.20
C THR A 89 -0.25 -10.23 -9.24
N PRO A 90 0.14 -8.93 -9.17
CA PRO A 90 -0.80 -7.83 -9.34
C PRO A 90 -1.64 -7.90 -10.63
N LYS A 91 -1.10 -8.51 -11.69
CA LYS A 91 -1.74 -8.65 -13.01
C LYS A 91 -2.89 -9.66 -13.02
N ASN A 92 -2.74 -10.79 -12.33
CA ASN A 92 -3.70 -11.89 -12.37
C ASN A 92 -4.53 -12.06 -11.08
N GLN A 93 -4.46 -11.12 -10.14
CA GLN A 93 -5.19 -11.18 -8.86
C GLN A 93 -6.72 -11.39 -8.99
N SER A 94 -7.35 -11.06 -10.12
CA SER A 94 -8.78 -11.34 -10.36
C SER A 94 -9.09 -12.83 -10.46
N TRP A 95 -8.11 -13.65 -10.86
CA TRP A 95 -8.22 -15.10 -10.95
C TRP A 95 -8.72 -15.71 -9.63
N VAL A 96 -8.33 -15.13 -8.50
CA VAL A 96 -8.76 -15.56 -7.17
C VAL A 96 -10.29 -15.50 -7.02
N PHE A 97 -10.92 -14.43 -7.51
CA PHE A 97 -12.36 -14.27 -7.39
C PHE A 97 -13.10 -15.15 -8.40
N GLU A 98 -12.54 -15.31 -9.61
CA GLU A 98 -13.07 -16.17 -10.66
C GLU A 98 -13.04 -17.65 -10.27
N SER A 99 -11.87 -18.15 -9.85
CA SER A 99 -11.63 -19.56 -9.50
C SER A 99 -12.43 -20.04 -8.29
N THR A 100 -12.88 -19.13 -7.43
CA THR A 100 -13.65 -19.44 -6.22
C THR A 100 -15.14 -19.07 -6.35
N GLY A 101 -15.60 -18.65 -7.54
CA GLY A 101 -17.00 -18.30 -7.80
C GLY A 101 -17.47 -17.00 -7.11
N ARG A 102 -16.56 -16.13 -6.67
CA ARG A 102 -16.85 -14.89 -5.92
C ARG A 102 -17.09 -13.71 -6.87
N LEU A 103 -18.12 -13.84 -7.71
CA LEU A 103 -18.39 -12.91 -8.81
C LEU A 103 -18.68 -11.47 -8.37
N ASP A 104 -19.25 -11.24 -7.19
CA ASP A 104 -19.47 -9.88 -6.68
C ASP A 104 -18.16 -9.19 -6.29
N GLN A 105 -17.21 -9.93 -5.73
CA GLN A 105 -15.88 -9.41 -5.45
C GLN A 105 -15.11 -9.11 -6.74
N LEU A 106 -15.28 -9.96 -7.77
CA LEU A 106 -14.73 -9.70 -9.10
C LEU A 106 -15.29 -8.40 -9.69
N LYS A 107 -16.61 -8.19 -9.62
CA LYS A 107 -17.26 -6.94 -10.07
C LYS A 107 -16.73 -5.73 -9.30
N ALA A 108 -16.62 -5.83 -7.98
CA ALA A 108 -16.09 -4.76 -7.13
C ALA A 108 -14.63 -4.41 -7.49
N ALA A 109 -13.77 -5.42 -7.65
CA ALA A 109 -12.37 -5.24 -8.05
C ALA A 109 -12.25 -4.57 -9.43
N ASN A 110 -13.09 -4.98 -10.40
CA ASN A 110 -13.11 -4.38 -11.73
C ASN A 110 -13.60 -2.92 -11.70
N HIS A 111 -14.57 -2.60 -10.85
CA HIS A 111 -15.13 -1.24 -10.76
C HIS A 111 -14.13 -0.19 -10.27
N VAL A 112 -13.17 -0.59 -9.42
CA VAL A 112 -12.15 0.33 -8.88
C VAL A 112 -10.82 0.28 -9.62
N LYS A 113 -10.68 -0.59 -10.64
CA LYS A 113 -9.44 -0.81 -11.39
C LYS A 113 -8.90 0.48 -11.99
N ASP A 114 -9.77 1.30 -12.58
CA ASP A 114 -9.37 2.55 -13.22
C ASP A 114 -8.92 3.60 -12.19
N ILE A 115 -9.64 3.73 -11.07
CA ILE A 115 -9.30 4.66 -9.98
C ILE A 115 -7.95 4.30 -9.37
N ARG A 116 -7.69 2.99 -9.18
CA ARG A 116 -6.39 2.48 -8.73
C ARG A 116 -5.26 2.80 -9.72
N ASN A 117 -5.56 2.85 -11.02
CA ASN A 117 -4.58 3.14 -12.06
C ASN A 117 -4.34 4.65 -12.29
N GLN A 118 -5.08 5.54 -11.64
CA GLN A 118 -4.89 7.01 -11.77
C GLN A 118 -3.67 7.55 -10.99
N LEU A 119 -3.02 6.71 -10.18
CA LEU A 119 -1.88 7.09 -9.31
C LEU A 119 -0.59 7.50 -10.05
N HIS A 120 -0.49 7.29 -11.37
CA HIS A 120 0.69 7.72 -12.15
C HIS A 120 0.83 9.24 -12.23
N ASN A 121 -0.27 9.99 -12.19
CA ASN A 121 -0.21 11.43 -12.38
C ASN A 121 0.31 12.09 -11.10
N PRO A 122 1.43 12.85 -11.17
CA PRO A 122 1.93 13.58 -10.04
C PRO A 122 0.95 14.72 -9.68
N PRO A 123 0.97 15.24 -8.44
CA PRO A 123 0.00 16.24 -8.00
C PRO A 123 0.27 17.65 -8.59
N HIS A 124 1.40 17.89 -9.26
CA HIS A 124 1.81 19.17 -9.86
C HIS A 124 1.84 20.34 -8.86
N ILE A 125 2.27 20.06 -7.64
CA ILE A 125 2.45 21.01 -6.54
C ILE A 125 3.65 20.58 -5.71
N LYS A 126 4.22 21.50 -4.92
CA LYS A 126 5.27 21.18 -3.95
C LYS A 126 4.78 20.06 -3.04
N THR A 127 5.50 18.94 -3.03
CA THR A 127 5.06 17.71 -2.36
C THR A 127 6.13 17.24 -1.40
N HIS A 128 5.75 17.03 -0.14
CA HIS A 128 6.55 16.39 0.88
C HIS A 128 6.00 14.99 1.13
N VAL A 129 6.86 13.97 1.05
CA VAL A 129 6.47 12.58 1.31
C VAL A 129 7.32 12.04 2.44
N PHE A 130 6.66 11.54 3.47
CA PHE A 130 7.29 10.80 4.55
C PHE A 130 6.96 9.32 4.40
N ILE A 131 8.00 8.49 4.40
CA ILE A 131 7.91 7.04 4.21
C ILE A 131 8.57 6.37 5.40
N CYS A 132 7.98 5.29 5.90
CA CYS A 132 8.60 4.43 6.91
C CYS A 132 9.11 3.13 6.30
N THR A 133 10.29 2.71 6.74
CA THR A 133 10.93 1.45 6.30
C THR A 133 11.58 0.74 7.49
N GLY A 134 12.11 -0.46 7.26
CA GLY A 134 12.84 -1.24 8.25
C GLY A 134 11.96 -2.11 9.16
N VAL A 135 10.65 -2.14 8.94
CA VAL A 135 9.71 -2.96 9.73
C VAL A 135 9.17 -4.11 8.87
N PRO A 136 9.25 -5.37 9.36
CA PRO A 136 8.71 -6.53 8.63
C PRO A 136 7.25 -6.34 8.24
N THR A 137 6.96 -6.44 6.94
CA THR A 137 5.66 -6.14 6.35
C THR A 137 5.24 -7.21 5.37
N ILE A 138 3.97 -7.59 5.37
CA ILE A 138 3.45 -8.66 4.51
C ILE A 138 3.67 -8.30 3.03
N SER A 139 4.43 -9.13 2.33
CA SER A 139 4.74 -8.96 0.91
C SER A 139 4.18 -10.09 0.04
N LYS A 140 3.96 -11.26 0.62
CA LYS A 140 3.38 -12.43 -0.05
C LYS A 140 2.65 -13.31 0.96
N ILE A 141 1.60 -13.99 0.51
CA ILE A 141 0.89 -15.01 1.31
C ILE A 141 1.09 -16.38 0.68
N LEU A 142 1.52 -17.36 1.47
CA LEU A 142 1.74 -18.73 1.02
C LEU A 142 0.64 -19.67 1.54
N PHE A 143 -0.08 -20.32 0.63
CA PHE A 143 -1.15 -21.27 0.95
C PHE A 143 -0.66 -22.71 0.79
N ASN A 144 0.00 -23.23 1.83
CA ASN A 144 0.55 -24.59 1.83
C ASN A 144 -0.49 -25.70 2.04
N ALA A 145 -1.74 -25.36 2.36
CA ALA A 145 -2.80 -26.36 2.49
C ALA A 145 -3.18 -26.94 1.12
N SER A 146 -3.20 -28.26 1.02
CA SER A 146 -3.80 -28.96 -0.12
C SER A 146 -5.12 -29.61 0.28
N TYR A 147 -6.07 -29.62 -0.65
CA TYR A 147 -7.34 -30.34 -0.47
C TYR A 147 -7.09 -31.84 -0.25
N GLU A 148 -6.11 -32.41 -0.94
CA GLU A 148 -5.75 -33.83 -0.83
C GLU A 148 -5.22 -34.21 0.56
N GLN A 149 -4.50 -33.30 1.22
CA GLN A 149 -3.91 -33.57 2.54
C GLN A 149 -4.88 -33.27 3.70
N TYR A 150 -5.74 -32.27 3.55
CA TYR A 150 -6.54 -31.76 4.66
C TYR A 150 -8.05 -31.76 4.43
N ASN A 151 -8.53 -32.15 3.24
CA ASN A 151 -9.94 -32.04 2.82
C ASN A 151 -10.50 -30.62 2.99
N ILE A 152 -9.64 -29.60 2.85
CA ILE A 152 -9.95 -28.19 3.03
C ILE A 152 -9.46 -27.42 1.80
N GLN A 153 -10.33 -26.57 1.26
CA GLN A 153 -9.96 -25.67 0.17
C GLN A 153 -8.93 -24.64 0.64
N TRP A 154 -7.95 -24.31 -0.20
CA TRP A 154 -6.87 -23.38 0.19
C TRP A 154 -7.41 -22.02 0.66
N TRP A 155 -8.49 -21.54 0.02
CA TRP A 155 -9.17 -20.27 0.34
C TRP A 155 -9.98 -20.30 1.63
N ASN A 156 -9.98 -21.41 2.38
CA ASN A 156 -10.56 -21.53 3.71
C ASN A 156 -9.48 -21.51 4.82
N THR A 157 -8.23 -21.21 4.49
CA THR A 157 -7.11 -21.12 5.43
C THR A 157 -6.53 -19.70 5.44
N GLU A 158 -5.85 -19.30 6.51
CA GLU A 158 -5.26 -17.94 6.59
C GLU A 158 -4.00 -17.78 5.70
N GLY A 159 -3.41 -18.90 5.29
CA GLY A 159 -2.08 -18.92 4.67
C GLY A 159 -0.96 -18.60 5.67
N VAL A 160 0.26 -18.46 5.16
CA VAL A 160 1.45 -18.08 5.91
C VAL A 160 2.00 -16.79 5.32
N ASP A 161 2.23 -15.79 6.17
CA ASP A 161 2.78 -14.53 5.74
C ASP A 161 4.28 -14.62 5.47
N ILE A 162 4.67 -14.09 4.32
CA ILE A 162 6.06 -13.84 3.98
C ILE A 162 6.28 -12.33 4.04
N MET A 163 7.28 -11.93 4.83
CA MET A 163 7.55 -10.53 5.15
C MET A 163 8.68 -9.96 4.29
N SER A 164 8.59 -8.67 3.96
CA SER A 164 9.65 -7.85 3.37
C SER A 164 9.82 -6.54 4.14
N ASP A 165 10.70 -5.68 3.64
CA ASP A 165 10.86 -4.30 4.11
C ASP A 165 9.57 -3.46 3.91
N GLY A 166 9.26 -2.60 4.87
CA GLY A 166 8.09 -1.72 4.91
C GLY A 166 7.87 -1.09 6.29
N ASP A 167 6.62 -0.76 6.60
CA ASP A 167 6.22 -0.08 7.84
C ASP A 167 5.32 -0.91 8.77
N ASN A 168 5.25 -2.23 8.60
CA ASN A 168 4.31 -3.21 9.19
C ASN A 168 2.98 -3.41 8.44
N THR A 169 2.59 -2.45 7.59
CA THR A 169 1.32 -2.48 6.85
C THR A 169 1.61 -2.42 5.35
N VAL A 170 2.36 -1.41 4.92
CA VAL A 170 2.66 -1.08 3.54
C VAL A 170 4.13 -1.40 3.24
N THR A 171 4.36 -2.17 2.18
CA THR A 171 5.73 -2.53 1.77
C THR A 171 6.49 -1.30 1.27
N ALA A 172 7.80 -1.28 1.45
CA ALA A 172 8.67 -0.18 0.99
C ALA A 172 8.51 0.08 -0.51
N LYS A 173 8.27 -0.97 -1.30
CA LYS A 173 7.97 -0.86 -2.74
C LYS A 173 6.74 0.02 -3.02
N SER A 174 5.65 -0.20 -2.28
CA SER A 174 4.43 0.58 -2.42
C SER A 174 4.56 2.01 -1.90
N LEU A 175 5.30 2.20 -0.80
CA LEU A 175 5.56 3.52 -0.24
C LEU A 175 6.42 4.40 -1.17
N ARG A 176 7.35 3.79 -1.92
CA ARG A 176 8.33 4.48 -2.79
C ARG A 176 7.80 4.90 -4.17
N VAL A 177 6.53 4.65 -4.51
CA VAL A 177 5.97 5.14 -5.79
C VAL A 177 6.21 6.64 -6.06
N PRO A 178 6.15 7.56 -5.06
CA PRO A 178 6.39 8.98 -5.30
C PRO A 178 7.78 9.33 -5.81
N TYR A 179 8.78 8.44 -5.74
CA TYR A 179 10.06 8.66 -6.41
C TYR A 179 9.90 8.84 -7.92
N GLN A 180 8.85 8.25 -8.52
CA GLN A 180 8.50 8.42 -9.93
C GLN A 180 8.06 9.86 -10.24
N TRP A 181 7.55 10.60 -9.25
CA TRP A 181 7.05 11.96 -9.43
C TRP A 181 8.15 13.02 -9.49
N ILE A 182 9.35 12.73 -8.96
CA ILE A 182 10.47 13.68 -8.91
C ILE A 182 10.79 14.29 -10.29
N LYS A 183 10.69 13.48 -11.35
CA LYS A 183 10.95 13.90 -12.74
C LYS A 183 9.69 14.10 -13.57
N ALA A 184 8.51 13.85 -12.99
CA ALA A 184 7.24 13.89 -13.71
C ALA A 184 6.47 15.21 -13.52
N GLN A 185 6.93 16.09 -12.61
CA GLN A 185 6.39 17.42 -12.40
C GLN A 185 7.51 18.44 -12.22
N GLU A 186 7.22 19.72 -12.49
CA GLU A 186 8.18 20.82 -12.31
C GLU A 186 8.37 21.19 -10.83
N GLN A 187 7.30 21.09 -10.04
CA GLN A 187 7.33 21.43 -8.62
C GLN A 187 8.12 20.39 -7.82
N PRO A 188 8.83 20.78 -6.74
CA PRO A 188 9.68 19.86 -6.01
C PRO A 188 8.89 18.73 -5.32
N VAL A 189 9.43 17.52 -5.40
CA VAL A 189 8.97 16.34 -4.65
C VAL A 189 10.09 15.95 -3.67
N ILE A 190 9.86 16.21 -2.38
CA ILE A 190 10.83 16.04 -1.30
C ILE A 190 10.44 14.79 -0.52
N ILE A 191 11.22 13.73 -0.65
CA ILE A 191 10.95 12.45 -0.01
C ILE A 191 11.91 12.25 1.17
N ARG A 192 11.36 11.87 2.32
CA ARG A 192 12.10 11.54 3.55
C ARG A 192 11.73 10.13 3.98
N GLU A 193 12.74 9.27 4.04
CA GLU A 193 12.58 7.92 4.60
C GLU A 193 13.00 7.90 6.07
N LEU A 194 12.16 7.30 6.92
CA LEU A 194 12.36 7.12 8.35
C LEU A 194 12.40 5.62 8.64
N ALA A 195 13.58 5.10 8.97
CA ALA A 195 13.73 3.70 9.34
C ALA A 195 13.29 3.49 10.80
N GLY A 196 12.43 2.50 11.07
CA GLY A 196 12.09 2.04 12.41
C GLY A 196 10.64 2.25 12.85
N PRO A 197 10.01 3.44 12.69
CA PRO A 197 8.61 3.61 13.05
C PRO A 197 7.71 2.72 12.20
N ASP A 198 6.67 2.15 12.83
CA ASP A 198 5.62 1.46 12.11
C ASP A 198 4.61 2.43 11.45
N HIS A 199 3.66 1.88 10.70
CA HIS A 199 2.72 2.62 9.85
C HIS A 199 2.02 3.77 10.57
N SER A 200 1.60 3.54 11.82
CA SER A 200 0.98 4.57 12.67
C SER A 200 2.00 5.24 13.61
N GLY A 201 3.07 4.52 13.96
CA GLY A 201 4.16 4.96 14.83
C GLY A 201 4.87 6.22 14.32
N ILE A 202 4.93 6.43 13.00
CA ILE A 202 5.46 7.66 12.40
C ILE A 202 4.83 8.94 12.98
N LEU A 203 3.54 8.92 13.31
CA LEU A 203 2.85 10.09 13.87
C LEU A 203 3.40 10.49 15.24
N ASN A 204 4.09 9.57 15.92
CA ASN A 204 4.77 9.81 17.18
C ASN A 204 6.28 10.01 17.06
N ASP A 205 6.85 9.77 15.89
CA ASP A 205 8.28 9.89 15.64
C ASP A 205 8.79 11.34 15.83
N LYS A 206 9.94 11.48 16.49
CA LYS A 206 10.50 12.79 16.82
C LYS A 206 11.01 13.52 15.58
N LYS A 207 11.64 12.79 14.65
CA LYS A 207 12.18 13.38 13.42
C LYS A 207 11.04 13.81 12.49
N PHE A 208 10.00 13.01 12.35
CA PHE A 208 8.77 13.40 11.65
C PHE A 208 8.15 14.68 12.23
N LYS A 209 7.93 14.75 13.55
CA LYS A 209 7.35 15.93 14.21
C LYS A 209 8.21 17.18 14.02
N PHE A 210 9.53 17.04 14.09
CA PHE A 210 10.46 18.14 13.86
C PHE A 210 10.36 18.66 12.41
N GLU A 211 10.48 17.77 11.43
CA GLU A 211 10.41 18.12 10.00
C GLU A 211 9.05 18.71 9.62
N LEU A 212 7.95 18.14 10.12
CA LEU A 212 6.61 18.67 9.93
C LEU A 212 6.51 20.10 10.46
N ARG A 213 7.04 20.37 11.65
CA ARG A 213 7.06 21.72 12.23
C ARG A 213 7.89 22.67 11.37
N SER A 214 9.06 22.25 10.87
CA SER A 214 9.89 23.09 10.01
C SER A 214 9.20 23.45 8.70
N ILE A 215 8.51 22.49 8.07
CA ILE A 215 7.71 22.73 6.86
C ILE A 215 6.59 23.74 7.14
N LEU A 216 5.87 23.59 8.25
CA LEU A 216 4.72 24.43 8.58
C LEU A 216 5.11 25.85 9.03
N LEU A 217 6.26 26.01 9.68
CA LEU A 217 6.73 27.31 10.20
C LEU A 217 7.67 28.04 9.24
N GLY A 218 8.07 27.42 8.12
CA GLY A 218 9.05 27.98 7.20
C GLY A 218 10.42 28.15 7.83
N MET A 219 10.78 27.29 8.80
CA MET A 219 12.13 27.27 9.36
C MET A 219 13.04 26.64 8.30
N GLU A 220 14.01 27.41 7.79
CA GLU A 220 15.06 26.87 6.93
C GLU A 220 15.72 25.70 7.65
N GLN A 221 15.91 24.59 6.94
CA GLN A 221 16.90 23.62 7.37
C GLN A 221 18.23 24.37 7.24
N ASP A 222 18.75 24.89 8.36
CA ASP A 222 20.15 25.28 8.43
C ASP A 222 20.92 24.09 7.86
N GLU A 223 21.54 24.29 6.70
CA GLU A 223 22.50 23.35 6.15
C GLU A 223 23.45 23.02 7.31
N GLU A 224 23.44 21.77 7.76
CA GLU A 224 24.35 21.31 8.79
C GLU A 224 25.75 21.67 8.34
N GLY A 225 26.31 22.65 9.03
CA GLY A 225 27.65 23.13 8.83
C GLY A 225 28.63 21.97 8.96
N GLU A 226 29.60 21.97 8.06
CA GLU A 226 30.96 21.63 8.46
C GLU A 226 31.27 22.30 9.81
N THR A 227 31.54 21.51 10.85
CA THR A 227 32.71 21.68 11.73
C THR A 227 32.73 20.61 12.84
N GLU A 228 33.78 19.78 12.75
CA GLU A 228 34.66 19.32 13.85
C GLU A 228 34.14 19.33 15.29
N LEU A 229 33.99 18.14 15.90
CA LEU A 229 34.89 17.56 16.93
C LEU A 229 34.45 16.15 17.34
#